data_AF-A0A9P8Y7P3-F1
#
_entry.id   AF-A0A9P8Y7P3-F1
#
_cell.length_a   1.000
_cell.length_b   1.000
_cell.length_c   1.000
_cell.angle_alpha   90.00
_cell.angle_beta   90.00
_cell.angle_gamma   90.00
#
_symmetry.space_group_name_H-M   'P 1'
#
loop_
_entity.id
_entity.type
_entity.pdbx_description
1 polymer ?
#
loop_
_entity_poly.entity_id
_entity_poly.type
_entity_poly.pdbx_seq_one_letter_code
_entity_poly.pdbx_strand_id
1 'polypeptide(L)' 'KQCLAICDRAASKASSEAVHVLEDVDIGRDGQQMLIASLGELFQVKGVKLGERATQIVRALPSSAIDELIRNIAKRGLS' A
#
# COMPACT_ATOMS: atom_id res chain seq x y z
N LYS A 1 13.01 4.13 -33.80
CA LYS A 1 12.02 5.13 -33.35
C LYS A 1 10.85 4.52 -32.56
N GLN A 2 10.26 3.39 -32.99
CA GLN A 2 9.17 2.71 -32.24
C GLN A 2 9.56 2.19 -30.85
N CYS A 3 10.76 1.61 -30.66
CA CYS A 3 11.20 1.15 -29.33
C CYS A 3 11.28 2.29 -28.31
N LEU A 4 11.82 3.45 -28.70
CA LEU A 4 11.88 4.64 -27.83
C LEU A 4 10.47 5.11 -27.45
N ALA A 5 9.51 5.11 -28.37
CA ALA A 5 8.12 5.46 -28.05
C ALA A 5 7.41 4.47 -27.12
N ILE A 6 7.79 3.19 -27.17
CA ILE A 6 7.32 2.16 -26.23
C ILE A 6 7.94 2.38 -24.85
N CYS A 7 9.25 2.65 -24.79
CA CYS A 7 9.96 2.98 -23.57
C CYS A 7 9.43 4.25 -22.92
N ASP A 8 9.16 5.31 -23.69
CA ASP A 8 8.59 6.56 -23.18
C ASP A 8 7.16 6.36 -22.65
N ARG A 9 6.33 5.53 -23.30
CA ARG A 9 4.99 5.18 -22.80
C ARG A 9 5.03 4.28 -21.55
N ALA A 10 6.02 3.41 -21.44
CA ALA A 10 6.21 2.58 -20.25
C ALA A 10 6.75 3.43 -19.09
N ALA A 11 7.70 4.31 -19.36
CA ALA A 11 8.29 5.24 -18.41
C ALA A 11 7.28 6.29 -17.94
N SER A 12 6.40 6.80 -18.81
CA SER A 12 5.36 7.76 -18.40
C SER A 12 4.28 7.12 -17.54
N LYS A 13 3.96 5.84 -17.77
CA LYS A 13 3.08 5.06 -16.89
C LYS A 13 3.74 4.81 -15.53
N ALA A 14 4.98 4.35 -15.51
CA ALA A 14 5.74 4.16 -14.28
C ALA A 14 5.99 5.47 -13.51
N SER A 15 6.11 6.61 -14.20
CA SER A 15 6.25 7.95 -13.61
C SER A 15 4.93 8.54 -13.10
N SER A 16 3.79 7.99 -13.50
CA SER A 16 2.45 8.44 -13.07
C SER A 16 1.86 7.59 -11.95
N GLU A 17 2.43 6.42 -11.68
CA GLU A 17 2.00 5.53 -10.58
C GLU A 17 2.65 6.03 -9.29
N ALA A 18 1.85 6.45 -8.30
CA ALA A 18 2.37 6.82 -7.00
C ALA A 18 3.00 5.56 -6.36
N VAL A 19 4.30 5.64 -6.06
CA VAL A 19 5.03 4.57 -5.35
C VAL A 19 5.15 4.96 -3.89
N HIS A 20 4.45 4.22 -3.03
CA HIS A 20 4.54 4.37 -1.58
C HIS A 20 5.73 3.56 -1.07
N VAL A 21 6.72 4.22 -0.49
CA VAL A 21 7.93 3.58 0.02
C VAL A 21 7.90 3.53 1.55
N LEU A 22 8.03 2.33 2.11
CA LEU A 22 8.18 2.11 3.55
C LEU A 22 9.43 1.28 3.81
N GLU A 23 10.32 1.80 4.64
CA GLU A 23 11.60 1.17 4.97
C GLU A 23 11.75 1.02 6.48
N ASP A 24 12.42 -0.05 6.89
CA ASP A 24 12.80 -0.35 8.28
C ASP A 24 11.63 -0.33 9.27
N VAL A 25 10.50 -0.90 8.86
CA VAL A 25 9.31 -1.03 9.70
C VAL A 25 9.51 -2.12 10.76
N ASP A 26 9.37 -1.75 12.03
CA ASP A 26 9.36 -2.70 13.16
C ASP A 26 7.96 -2.76 13.80
N ILE A 27 7.34 -3.92 13.76
CA ILE A 27 6.05 -4.19 14.39
C ILE A 27 6.31 -5.05 15.63
N GLY A 28 6.07 -4.46 16.81
CA GLY A 28 6.24 -5.15 18.09
C GLY A 28 5.30 -6.35 18.29
N ARG A 29 5.50 -7.08 19.39
CA ARG A 29 4.66 -8.22 19.80
C ARG A 29 3.17 -7.83 19.81
N ASP A 30 2.33 -8.71 19.27
CA ASP A 30 0.88 -8.51 19.12
C ASP A 30 0.48 -7.30 18.26
N GLY A 31 1.43 -6.66 17.58
CA GLY A 31 1.18 -5.48 16.76
C GLY A 31 0.37 -5.80 15.50
N GLN A 32 -0.50 -4.87 15.12
CA GLN A 32 -1.32 -4.96 13.93
C GLN A 32 -1.09 -3.73 13.06
N GLN A 33 -0.71 -3.95 11.79
CA GLN A 33 -0.54 -2.87 10.83
C GLN A 33 -1.25 -3.21 9.53
N MET A 34 -1.87 -2.21 8.92
CA MET A 34 -2.45 -2.33 7.59
C MET A 34 -1.97 -1.18 6.71
N LEU A 35 -1.40 -1.54 5.56
CA LEU A 35 -0.94 -0.62 4.51
C LEU A 35 -1.89 -0.75 3.32
N ILE A 36 -2.60 0.33 3.00
CA ILE A 36 -3.59 0.35 1.91
C ILE A 36 -3.29 1.47 0.94
N ALA A 37 -3.26 1.13 -0.34
CA ALA A 37 -3.14 2.08 -1.44
C ALA A 37 -4.30 1.93 -2.42
N SER A 38 -4.48 2.96 -3.25
CA SER A 38 -5.45 2.90 -4.34
C SER A 38 -4.99 1.93 -5.43
N LEU A 39 -5.94 1.31 -6.13
CA LEU A 39 -5.63 0.43 -7.26
C LEU A 39 -4.89 1.21 -8.35
N GLY A 40 -3.72 0.71 -8.77
CA GLY A 40 -2.82 1.38 -9.71
C GLY A 40 -1.66 2.11 -9.03
N GLU A 41 -1.66 2.21 -7.70
CA GLU A 41 -0.49 2.63 -6.93
C GLU A 41 0.34 1.42 -6.54
N LEU A 42 1.65 1.63 -6.36
CA LEU A 42 2.60 0.58 -6.01
C LEU A 42 3.12 0.77 -4.59
N PHE A 43 3.45 -0.34 -3.93
CA PHE A 43 4.17 -0.34 -2.67
C PHE A 43 5.57 -0.89 -2.86
N GLN A 44 6.54 -0.19 -2.28
CA GLN A 44 7.85 -0.74 -2.00
C GLN A 44 8.02 -0.82 -0.49
N VAL A 45 7.92 -2.03 0.05
CA VAL A 45 8.09 -2.28 1.50
C VAL A 45 9.38 -3.07 1.71
N LYS A 46 10.32 -2.52 2.47
CA LYS A 46 11.64 -3.13 2.74
C LYS A 46 11.93 -3.16 4.23
N GLY A 47 12.69 -4.17 4.66
CA GLY A 47 13.21 -4.24 6.03
C GLY A 47 12.15 -4.46 7.11
N VAL A 48 11.00 -5.08 6.78
CA VAL A 48 9.94 -5.31 7.77
C VAL A 48 10.36 -6.38 8.79
N LYS A 49 10.24 -6.03 10.07
CA LYS A 49 10.40 -6.95 11.20
C LYS A 49 9.05 -7.10 11.90
N LEU A 50 8.62 -8.35 12.09
CA LEU A 50 7.40 -8.70 12.78
C LEU A 50 7.73 -9.41 14.08
N GLY A 51 7.25 -8.87 15.19
CA GLY A 51 7.29 -9.50 16.50
C GLY A 51 6.35 -10.71 16.60
N GLU A 52 6.42 -11.41 17.73
CA GLU A 52 5.54 -12.55 17.99
C GLU A 52 4.07 -12.18 17.86
N ARG A 53 3.30 -13.01 17.14
CA ARG A 53 1.87 -12.82 16.87
C ARG A 53 1.51 -11.48 16.19
N ALA A 54 2.50 -10.74 15.70
CA ALA A 54 2.25 -9.54 14.92
C ALA A 54 1.65 -9.90 13.56
N THR A 55 0.81 -9.01 13.04
CA THR A 55 0.16 -9.17 11.73
C THR A 55 0.33 -7.89 10.91
N GLN A 56 0.82 -8.03 9.68
CA GLN A 56 0.84 -6.96 8.69
C GLN A 56 0.01 -7.36 7.48
N ILE A 57 -0.86 -6.46 7.03
CA ILE A 57 -1.63 -6.62 5.79
C ILE A 57 -1.23 -5.50 4.83
N VAL A 58 -0.84 -5.87 3.61
CA VAL A 58 -0.54 -4.92 2.52
C VAL A 58 -1.49 -5.20 1.37
N ARG A 59 -2.28 -4.20 0.94
CA ARG A 59 -3.27 -4.40 -0.13
C ARG A 59 -3.52 -3.14 -0.94
N ALA A 60 -3.64 -3.30 -2.26
CA ALA A 60 -4.21 -2.27 -3.13
C ALA A 60 -5.71 -2.53 -3.30
N LEU A 61 -6.53 -1.48 -3.17
CA LEU A 61 -7.99 -1.56 -3.25
C LEU A 61 -8.56 -0.47 -4.15
N PRO A 62 -9.73 -0.69 -4.79
CA PRO A 62 -10.50 0.40 -5.38
C PRO A 62 -10.85 1.45 -4.32
N SER A 63 -10.89 2.74 -4.69
CA SER A 63 -11.16 3.83 -3.75
C SER A 63 -12.49 3.65 -3.00
N SER A 64 -13.52 3.11 -3.65
CA SER A 64 -14.81 2.81 -3.01
C SER A 64 -14.69 1.82 -1.85
N ALA A 65 -13.82 0.81 -1.97
CA ALA A 65 -13.57 -0.17 -0.91
C ALA A 65 -12.74 0.43 0.22
N ILE A 66 -11.83 1.37 -0.07
CA ILE A 66 -11.08 2.12 0.94
C ILE A 66 -12.04 2.99 1.76
N ASP A 67 -12.94 3.72 1.08
CA ASP A 67 -13.93 4.55 1.74
C ASP A 67 -14.87 3.72 2.64
N GLU A 68 -15.29 2.54 2.18
CA GLU A 68 -16.11 1.62 2.97
C GLU A 68 -15.37 1.10 4.19
N LEU A 69 -14.13 0.69 4.02
CA LEU A 69 -13.26 0.25 5.12
C LEU A 69 -13.09 1.35 6.18
N ILE A 70 -12.76 2.58 5.76
CA ILE A 70 -12.59 3.72 6.68
C ILE A 70 -13.88 3.98 7.46
N ARG A 71 -15.04 3.95 6.78
CA ARG A 71 -16.35 4.08 7.45
C ARG A 71 -16.58 2.97 8.48
N ASN A 72 -16.23 1.73 8.15
CA ASN A 72 -16.42 0.60 9.05
C ASN A 72 -15.48 0.64 10.27
N ILE A 73 -14.24 1.08 10.10
CA ILE A 73 -13.30 1.32 11.21
C ILE A 73 -13.83 2.43 12.12
N ALA A 74 -14.26 3.56 11.55
CA ALA A 74 -14.80 4.69 12.32
C ALA A 74 -16.03 4.28 13.15
N LYS A 75 -16.93 3.47 12.60
CA LYS A 75 -18.11 2.95 13.31
C LYS A 75 -17.74 2.03 14.49
N ARG A 76 -16.66 1.26 14.38
CA ARG A 76 -16.19 0.34 15.43
C ARG A 76 -15.39 1.04 16.53
N GLY A 77 -14.75 2.17 16.24
CA GLY A 77 -14.02 2.98 17.22
C GLY A 77 -14.90 3.90 18.07
N LEU A 78 -16.19 4.04 17.72
CA LEU A 78 -17.19 4.86 18.43
C LEU A 78 -18.12 4.01 19.32
N SER A 79 -17.85 2.71 19.50
CA SER A 79 -18.60 1.81 20.38
C SER A 79 -17.83 1.46 21.65
#